data_AF-A0A977IDW0-F1
#
_entry.id   AF-A0A977IDW0-F1
#
_cell.length_a   1.000
_cell.length_b   1.000
_cell.length_c   1.000
_cell.angle_alpha   90.00
_cell.angle_beta   90.00
_cell.angle_gamma   90.00
#
_symmetry.space_group_name_H-M   'P 1'
#
loop_
_entity.id
_entity.type
_entity.pdbx_description
1 polymer ?
#
loop_
_entity_poly.entity_id
_entity_poly.type
_entity_poly.pdbx_seq_one_letter_code
_entity_poly.pdbx_strand_id
1 'polypeptide(L)'
;MPTSASHDGISSPFVSVRGIDKPHSIKANTPIGVLADTHLLSQAPPRLLAGGCGDLVAKITAVKDWELARDERGEYFGSYAANLAYMSAQIILEESEKLKKNERLGVRTVVEALISAGVAACIAGSSRPCSGAEHLFSHALEYVAGGAECGLHGERVGIGTIMMARLHGLDWENVRNTLEDMGAPTKAKQIGLTEDNVVQALVRAQSLRPDRYTILSKVKMDKKKARELAAATKVI
;
A
#
# COMPACT_ATOMS: atom_id res chain seq x y z
N MET A 1 -14.48 3.98 15.06
CA MET A 1 -13.78 5.10 15.72
C MET A 1 -12.30 4.77 15.76
N PRO A 2 -11.53 5.16 14.72
CA PRO A 2 -10.08 4.94 14.72
C PRO A 2 -9.39 5.77 15.81
N THR A 3 -8.42 5.16 16.48
CA THR A 3 -7.51 5.83 17.43
C THR A 3 -6.08 5.92 16.89
N SER A 4 -5.84 5.38 15.69
CA SER A 4 -4.61 5.54 14.90
C SER A 4 -4.94 5.55 13.41
N ALA A 5 -4.02 6.07 12.58
CA ALA A 5 -4.17 6.20 11.13
C ALA A 5 -3.12 5.34 10.39
N SER A 6 -3.20 4.02 10.53
CA SER A 6 -2.18 3.08 10.03
C SER A 6 -2.40 2.49 8.63
N HIS A 7 -3.63 2.57 8.12
CA HIS A 7 -4.05 2.05 6.81
C HIS A 7 -5.53 2.41 6.56
N ASP A 8 -6.02 2.23 5.33
CA ASP A 8 -7.38 2.60 4.90
C ASP A 8 -8.51 1.76 5.53
N GLY A 9 -8.17 0.68 6.24
CA GLY A 9 -9.10 -0.12 7.05
C GLY A 9 -9.89 0.68 8.12
N ILE A 10 -9.53 1.94 8.40
CA ILE A 10 -10.33 2.83 9.26
C ILE A 10 -11.71 3.18 8.66
N SER A 11 -11.87 3.04 7.34
CA SER A 11 -13.09 3.38 6.59
C SER A 11 -13.47 2.33 5.52
N SER A 12 -12.61 1.35 5.24
CA SER A 12 -12.86 0.34 4.19
C SER A 12 -13.64 -0.89 4.71
N PRO A 13 -14.31 -1.65 3.82
CA PRO A 13 -15.00 -2.89 4.18
C PRO A 13 -14.07 -4.11 4.10
N PHE A 14 -12.74 -3.93 4.19
CA PHE A 14 -11.76 -4.99 4.04
C PHE A 14 -10.90 -5.10 5.30
N VAL A 15 -10.71 -6.34 5.76
CA VAL A 15 -9.89 -6.62 6.94
C VAL A 15 -8.76 -7.59 6.59
N SER A 16 -7.59 -7.34 7.16
CA SER A 16 -6.48 -8.29 7.15
C SER A 16 -6.47 -9.02 8.48
N VAL A 17 -6.66 -10.34 8.45
CA VAL A 17 -6.67 -11.20 9.65
C VAL A 17 -5.49 -12.15 9.54
N ARG A 18 -4.68 -12.23 10.60
CA ARG A 18 -3.57 -13.20 10.68
C ARG A 18 -4.09 -14.59 11.04
N GLY A 19 -3.43 -15.62 10.54
CA GLY A 19 -3.72 -17.02 10.93
C GLY A 19 -4.93 -17.65 10.23
N ILE A 20 -5.48 -17.00 9.21
CA ILE A 20 -6.45 -17.63 8.29
C ILE A 20 -5.74 -18.13 7.03
N ASP A 21 -6.26 -19.18 6.41
CA ASP A 21 -5.72 -19.77 5.18
C ASP A 21 -5.75 -18.84 3.95
N LYS A 22 -6.30 -17.62 4.10
CA LYS A 22 -6.32 -16.61 3.05
C LYS A 22 -5.16 -15.64 3.26
N PRO A 23 -4.17 -15.61 2.35
CA PRO A 23 -3.04 -14.71 2.44
C PRO A 23 -3.37 -13.29 1.95
N HIS A 24 -4.65 -12.86 1.99
CA HIS A 24 -5.07 -11.55 1.49
C HIS A 24 -6.31 -11.05 2.24
N SER A 25 -6.54 -9.74 2.19
CA SER A 25 -7.68 -9.10 2.88
C SER A 25 -9.04 -9.69 2.48
N ILE A 26 -9.91 -9.89 3.47
CA ILE A 26 -11.26 -10.43 3.30
C ILE A 26 -12.31 -9.33 3.40
N LYS A 27 -13.44 -9.51 2.69
CA LYS A 27 -14.57 -8.59 2.77
C LYS A 27 -15.29 -8.75 4.12
N ALA A 28 -15.47 -7.65 4.81
CA ALA A 28 -16.20 -7.51 6.06
C ALA A 28 -17.36 -6.50 5.86
N ASN A 29 -17.81 -5.87 6.95
CA ASN A 29 -18.87 -4.87 6.92
C ASN A 29 -18.30 -3.47 6.70
N THR A 30 -18.96 -2.69 5.84
CA THR A 30 -18.67 -1.26 5.71
C THR A 30 -19.07 -0.52 6.99
N PRO A 31 -18.23 0.35 7.56
CA PRO A 31 -18.63 1.21 8.68
C PRO A 31 -19.82 2.10 8.29
N ILE A 32 -20.85 2.17 9.14
CA ILE A 32 -21.98 3.11 8.94
C ILE A 32 -21.60 4.58 9.14
N GLY A 33 -20.45 4.83 9.77
CA GLY A 33 -19.89 6.15 10.01
C GLY A 33 -18.47 6.06 10.59
N VAL A 34 -17.68 7.11 10.35
CA VAL A 34 -16.31 7.23 10.84
C VAL A 34 -16.20 8.51 11.66
N LEU A 35 -15.91 8.37 12.96
CA LEU A 35 -15.55 9.49 13.84
C LEU A 35 -14.04 9.47 14.04
N ALA A 36 -13.34 10.41 13.42
CA ALA A 36 -11.89 10.53 13.46
C ALA A 36 -11.47 11.83 14.18
N ASP A 37 -11.19 11.72 15.47
CA ASP A 37 -10.67 12.83 16.25
C ASP A 37 -9.19 13.07 15.91
N THR A 38 -8.90 14.15 15.20
CA THR A 38 -7.54 14.46 14.73
C THR A 38 -6.57 14.80 15.85
N HIS A 39 -7.06 15.25 17.01
CA HIS A 39 -6.22 15.48 18.19
C HIS A 39 -5.84 14.17 18.87
N LEU A 40 -6.78 13.23 18.98
CA LEU A 40 -6.47 11.88 19.47
C LEU A 40 -5.51 11.15 18.52
N LEU A 41 -5.77 11.24 17.21
CA LEU A 41 -4.94 10.60 16.18
C LEU A 41 -3.52 11.15 16.14
N SER A 42 -3.31 12.45 16.44
CA SER A 42 -1.96 13.02 16.53
C SER A 42 -1.16 12.51 17.73
N GLN A 43 -1.81 11.94 18.75
CA GLN A 43 -1.12 11.36 19.91
C GLN A 43 -0.73 9.89 19.70
N ALA A 44 -1.19 9.25 18.63
CA ALA A 44 -0.82 7.88 18.30
C ALA A 44 0.69 7.80 17.96
N PRO A 45 1.35 6.64 18.17
CA PRO A 45 2.75 6.48 17.80
C PRO A 45 3.02 6.93 16.36
N PRO A 46 3.99 7.82 16.09
CA PRO A 46 4.22 8.40 14.75
C PRO A 46 4.43 7.35 13.65
N ARG A 47 5.01 6.20 14.04
CA ARG A 47 5.19 5.03 13.17
C ARG A 47 3.88 4.53 12.54
N LEU A 48 2.75 4.64 13.24
CA LEU A 48 1.45 4.26 12.70
C LEU A 48 1.02 5.21 11.59
N LEU A 49 1.15 6.52 11.78
CA LEU A 49 0.83 7.52 10.75
C LEU A 49 1.72 7.35 9.51
N ALA A 50 3.02 7.10 9.72
CA ALA A 50 3.96 6.78 8.65
C ALA A 50 3.54 5.51 7.87
N GLY A 51 3.07 4.49 8.59
CA GLY A 51 2.42 3.32 7.98
C GLY A 51 1.21 3.71 7.12
N GLY A 52 0.33 4.57 7.61
CA GLY A 52 -0.81 5.09 6.83
C GLY A 52 -0.38 5.79 5.54
N CYS A 53 0.73 6.54 5.57
CA CYS A 53 1.29 7.16 4.38
C CYS A 53 1.82 6.12 3.38
N GLY A 54 2.52 5.09 3.87
CA GLY A 54 2.96 3.96 3.06
C GLY A 54 1.81 3.23 2.38
N ASP A 55 0.71 3.05 3.10
CA ASP A 55 -0.52 2.51 2.54
C ASP A 55 -1.16 3.47 1.51
N LEU A 56 -1.20 4.78 1.73
CA LEU A 56 -1.78 5.74 0.78
C LEU A 56 -1.01 5.86 -0.53
N VAL A 57 0.31 5.92 -0.49
CA VAL A 57 1.12 6.09 -1.70
C VAL A 57 0.94 4.89 -2.66
N ALA A 58 0.64 3.70 -2.12
CA ALA A 58 0.34 2.49 -2.89
C ALA A 58 -0.79 2.62 -3.89
N LYS A 59 -1.71 3.57 -3.68
CA LYS A 59 -2.90 3.73 -4.52
C LYS A 59 -2.51 4.12 -5.95
N ILE A 60 -1.33 4.74 -6.18
CA ILE A 60 -0.84 5.01 -7.54
C ILE A 60 -0.57 3.72 -8.32
N THR A 61 0.01 2.69 -7.69
CA THR A 61 0.32 1.42 -8.36
C THR A 61 -0.90 0.51 -8.40
N ALA A 62 -1.75 0.54 -7.37
CA ALA A 62 -3.01 -0.19 -7.35
C ALA A 62 -3.95 0.25 -8.48
N VAL A 63 -4.10 1.56 -8.70
CA VAL A 63 -4.90 2.10 -9.80
C VAL A 63 -4.28 1.73 -11.15
N LYS A 64 -2.95 1.81 -11.30
CA LYS A 64 -2.26 1.38 -12.53
C LYS A 64 -2.44 -0.10 -12.83
N ASP A 65 -2.42 -0.96 -11.81
CA ASP A 65 -2.73 -2.38 -11.97
C ASP A 65 -4.18 -2.61 -12.37
N TRP A 66 -5.11 -1.78 -11.89
CA TRP A 66 -6.52 -1.89 -12.26
C TRP A 66 -6.77 -1.40 -13.69
N GLU A 67 -6.10 -0.32 -14.12
CA GLU A 67 -6.08 0.13 -15.52
C GLU A 67 -5.52 -0.96 -16.44
N LEU A 68 -4.38 -1.57 -16.07
CA LEU A 68 -3.79 -2.67 -16.81
C LEU A 68 -4.73 -3.87 -16.94
N ALA A 69 -5.44 -4.22 -15.86
CA ALA A 69 -6.42 -5.30 -15.87
C ALA A 69 -7.64 -4.98 -16.76
N ARG A 70 -8.11 -3.73 -16.77
CA ARG A 70 -9.14 -3.26 -17.69
C ARG A 70 -8.69 -3.44 -19.14
N ASP A 71 -7.50 -2.93 -19.46
CA ASP A 71 -7.03 -2.83 -20.84
C ASP A 71 -6.67 -4.20 -21.43
N GLU A 72 -6.11 -5.12 -20.62
CA GLU A 72 -5.67 -6.43 -21.13
C GLU A 72 -6.64 -7.58 -20.87
N ARG A 73 -7.51 -7.47 -19.87
CA ARG A 73 -8.44 -8.54 -19.47
C ARG A 73 -9.91 -8.16 -19.58
N GLY A 74 -10.22 -6.90 -19.90
CA GLY A 74 -11.59 -6.41 -19.92
C GLY A 74 -12.23 -6.39 -18.53
N GLU A 75 -11.42 -6.33 -17.46
CA GLU A 75 -11.95 -6.24 -16.10
C GLU A 75 -12.74 -4.93 -15.92
N TYR A 76 -13.85 -4.98 -15.17
CA TYR A 76 -14.58 -3.78 -14.81
C TYR A 76 -13.66 -2.75 -14.14
N PHE A 77 -13.75 -1.49 -14.58
CA PHE A 77 -12.99 -0.37 -14.04
C PHE A 77 -13.91 0.78 -13.64
N GLY A 78 -14.07 0.97 -12.34
CA GLY A 78 -14.85 2.08 -11.79
C GLY A 78 -14.02 3.36 -11.77
N SER A 79 -14.06 4.15 -12.85
CA SER A 79 -13.24 5.37 -13.01
C SER A 79 -13.40 6.35 -11.85
N TYR A 80 -14.60 6.51 -11.28
CA TYR A 80 -14.82 7.36 -10.11
C TYR A 80 -14.05 6.88 -8.89
N ALA A 81 -14.15 5.59 -8.56
CA ALA A 81 -13.43 4.99 -7.44
C ALA A 81 -11.91 5.03 -7.66
N ALA A 82 -11.45 4.77 -8.89
CA ALA A 82 -10.05 4.84 -9.26
C ALA A 82 -9.48 6.26 -9.08
N ASN A 83 -10.18 7.29 -9.57
CA ASN A 83 -9.75 8.68 -9.41
C ASN A 83 -9.73 9.12 -7.95
N LEU A 84 -10.76 8.74 -7.17
CA LEU A 84 -10.81 9.07 -5.74
C LEU A 84 -9.62 8.48 -4.97
N ALA A 85 -9.28 7.21 -5.22
CA ALA A 85 -8.10 6.58 -4.62
C ALA A 85 -6.79 7.18 -5.13
N TYR A 86 -6.67 7.45 -6.44
CA TYR A 86 -5.48 8.07 -7.02
C TYR A 86 -5.21 9.46 -6.41
N MET A 87 -6.25 10.29 -6.26
CA MET A 87 -6.14 11.61 -5.62
C MET A 87 -5.68 11.51 -4.17
N SER A 88 -6.13 10.48 -3.42
CA SER A 88 -5.66 10.26 -2.04
C SER A 88 -4.15 9.99 -1.94
N ALA A 89 -3.56 9.40 -2.99
CA ALA A 89 -2.12 9.20 -3.08
C ALA A 89 -1.39 10.48 -3.52
N GLN A 90 -1.93 11.18 -4.52
CA GLN A 90 -1.33 12.38 -5.11
C GLN A 90 -1.13 13.48 -4.07
N ILE A 91 -2.11 13.71 -3.20
CA ILE A 91 -1.98 14.72 -2.13
C ILE A 91 -0.77 14.43 -1.23
N ILE A 92 -0.49 13.17 -0.92
CA ILE A 92 0.66 12.79 -0.10
C ILE A 92 1.97 12.93 -0.88
N LEU A 93 1.99 12.53 -2.16
CA LEU A 93 3.15 12.63 -3.04
C LEU A 93 3.56 14.09 -3.31
N GLU A 94 2.59 14.99 -3.45
CA GLU A 94 2.84 16.40 -3.81
C GLU A 94 3.12 17.28 -2.58
N GLU A 95 2.51 16.96 -1.43
CA GLU A 95 2.61 17.80 -0.22
C GLU A 95 3.51 17.25 0.89
N SER A 96 4.23 16.13 0.70
CA SER A 96 4.99 15.44 1.77
C SER A 96 5.86 16.38 2.62
N GLU A 97 6.62 17.27 1.99
CA GLU A 97 7.47 18.23 2.70
C GLU A 97 6.67 19.20 3.59
N LYS A 98 5.49 19.63 3.12
CA LYS A 98 4.61 20.55 3.85
C LYS A 98 3.91 19.83 4.99
N LEU A 99 3.46 18.60 4.77
CA LEU A 99 2.83 17.75 5.80
C LEU A 99 3.82 17.40 6.92
N LYS A 100 5.08 17.12 6.57
CA LYS A 100 6.19 16.90 7.52
C LYS A 100 6.45 18.11 8.42
N LYS A 101 6.35 19.33 7.88
CA LYS A 101 6.62 20.59 8.63
C LYS A 101 5.45 21.04 9.50
N ASN A 102 4.23 20.53 9.27
CA ASN A 102 3.04 20.91 10.02
C ASN A 102 2.27 19.66 10.44
N GLU A 103 2.56 19.16 11.64
CA GLU A 103 1.99 17.93 12.19
C GLU A 103 0.46 17.91 12.17
N ARG A 104 -0.19 19.00 12.62
CA ARG A 104 -1.66 19.07 12.66
C ARG A 104 -2.28 18.95 11.27
N LEU A 105 -1.68 19.63 10.28
CA LEU A 105 -2.11 19.50 8.89
C LEU A 105 -1.81 18.10 8.36
N GLY A 106 -0.61 17.56 8.62
CA GLY A 106 -0.17 16.23 8.22
C GLY A 106 -1.14 15.14 8.68
N VAL A 107 -1.45 15.09 9.98
CA VAL A 107 -2.39 14.12 10.54
C VAL A 107 -3.77 14.25 9.89
N ARG A 108 -4.29 15.48 9.76
CA ARG A 108 -5.60 15.71 9.15
C ARG A 108 -5.65 15.23 7.69
N THR A 109 -4.67 15.63 6.87
CA THR A 109 -4.61 15.29 5.46
C THR A 109 -4.49 13.78 5.26
N VAL A 110 -3.62 13.10 6.03
CA VAL A 110 -3.47 11.64 5.96
C VAL A 110 -4.78 10.94 6.34
N VAL A 111 -5.48 11.41 7.38
CA VAL A 111 -6.76 10.82 7.79
C VAL A 111 -7.84 11.02 6.73
N GLU A 112 -7.98 12.22 6.16
CA GLU A 112 -8.94 12.51 5.08
C GLU A 112 -8.66 11.66 3.83
N ALA A 113 -7.37 11.48 3.48
CA ALA A 113 -6.95 10.63 2.39
C ALA A 113 -7.25 9.14 2.65
N LEU A 114 -6.99 8.62 3.86
CA LEU A 114 -7.32 7.24 4.23
C LEU A 114 -8.83 6.99 4.20
N ILE A 115 -9.62 7.96 4.68
CA ILE A 115 -11.09 7.90 4.59
C ILE A 115 -11.51 7.81 3.12
N SER A 116 -10.96 8.68 2.26
CA SER A 116 -11.26 8.73 0.83
C SER A 116 -10.90 7.42 0.11
N ALA A 117 -9.75 6.81 0.45
CA ALA A 117 -9.35 5.50 -0.07
C ALA A 117 -10.36 4.40 0.33
N GLY A 118 -10.76 4.31 1.60
CA GLY A 118 -11.76 3.32 2.01
C GLY A 118 -13.14 3.54 1.37
N VAL A 119 -13.56 4.80 1.15
CA VAL A 119 -14.78 5.12 0.39
C VAL A 119 -14.65 4.68 -1.07
N ALA A 120 -13.49 4.88 -1.71
CA ALA A 120 -13.24 4.38 -3.06
C ALA A 120 -13.41 2.84 -3.14
N ALA A 121 -12.89 2.11 -2.15
CA ALA A 121 -13.07 0.66 -2.05
C ALA A 121 -14.55 0.26 -1.87
N CYS A 122 -15.35 1.05 -1.14
CA CYS A 122 -16.79 0.85 -1.02
C CYS A 122 -17.50 1.02 -2.37
N ILE A 123 -17.20 2.10 -3.10
CA ILE A 123 -17.82 2.41 -4.40
C ILE A 123 -17.47 1.33 -5.42
N ALA A 124 -16.22 0.88 -5.44
CA ALA A 124 -15.77 -0.17 -6.36
C ALA A 124 -16.35 -1.56 -6.03
N GLY A 125 -16.91 -1.76 -4.83
CA GLY A 125 -17.33 -3.07 -4.33
C GLY A 125 -16.17 -4.07 -4.21
N SER A 126 -14.92 -3.60 -4.28
CA SER A 126 -13.70 -4.40 -4.32
C SER A 126 -12.52 -3.57 -3.79
N SER A 127 -11.43 -4.23 -3.40
CA SER A 127 -10.20 -3.55 -2.99
C SER A 127 -9.35 -3.03 -4.15
N ARG A 128 -9.77 -3.23 -5.42
CA ARG A 128 -8.99 -2.83 -6.61
C ARG A 128 -8.43 -1.40 -6.58
N PRO A 129 -9.19 -0.35 -6.20
CA PRO A 129 -8.64 1.01 -6.19
C PRO A 129 -7.52 1.21 -5.16
N CYS A 130 -7.43 0.36 -4.14
CA CYS A 130 -6.51 0.54 -3.02
C CYS A 130 -5.43 -0.55 -2.90
N SER A 131 -5.55 -1.64 -3.67
CA SER A 131 -4.72 -2.83 -3.54
C SER A 131 -4.41 -3.49 -4.89
N GLY A 132 -3.14 -3.46 -5.27
CA GLY A 132 -2.55 -4.10 -6.45
C GLY A 132 -1.38 -5.02 -6.08
N ALA A 133 -0.36 -5.04 -6.92
CA ALA A 133 0.83 -5.86 -6.79
C ALA A 133 1.65 -5.53 -5.54
N GLU A 134 1.64 -4.28 -5.09
CA GLU A 134 2.34 -3.86 -3.87
C GLU A 134 1.74 -4.50 -2.62
N HIS A 135 0.42 -4.68 -2.59
CA HIS A 135 -0.25 -5.46 -1.54
C HIS A 135 0.03 -6.96 -1.66
N LEU A 136 0.04 -7.51 -2.87
CA LEU A 136 0.43 -8.93 -3.08
C LEU A 136 1.85 -9.20 -2.57
N PHE A 137 2.78 -8.26 -2.81
CA PHE A 137 4.13 -8.30 -2.23
C PHE A 137 4.07 -8.25 -0.70
N SER A 138 3.36 -7.28 -0.10
CA SER A 138 3.25 -7.16 1.36
C SER A 138 2.71 -8.44 2.01
N HIS A 139 1.71 -9.07 1.39
CA HIS A 139 1.12 -10.30 1.88
C HIS A 139 2.06 -11.51 1.73
N ALA A 140 2.73 -11.64 0.58
CA ALA A 140 3.74 -12.68 0.37
C ALA A 140 4.90 -12.53 1.38
N LEU A 141 5.27 -11.30 1.72
CA LEU A 141 6.32 -11.00 2.69
C LEU A 141 5.94 -11.43 4.11
N GLU A 142 4.67 -11.29 4.50
CA GLU A 142 4.16 -11.80 5.79
C GLU A 142 4.36 -13.31 5.92
N TYR A 143 4.05 -14.02 4.83
CA TYR A 143 4.16 -15.47 4.77
C TYR A 143 5.64 -15.91 4.79
N VAL A 144 6.49 -15.25 4.01
CA VAL A 144 7.94 -15.54 3.95
C VAL A 144 8.63 -15.25 5.29
N ALA A 145 8.22 -14.21 6.00
CA ALA A 145 8.77 -13.87 7.31
C ALA A 145 8.23 -14.76 8.45
N GLY A 146 7.35 -15.72 8.17
CA GLY A 146 6.82 -16.66 9.17
C GLY A 146 5.94 -16.01 10.22
N GLY A 147 5.28 -14.89 9.91
CA GLY A 147 4.39 -14.17 10.83
C GLY A 147 5.07 -13.41 11.97
N ALA A 148 6.39 -13.52 12.13
CA ALA A 148 7.20 -12.73 13.05
C ALA A 148 7.66 -11.40 12.41
N GLU A 149 7.87 -10.38 13.25
CA GLU A 149 8.46 -9.04 13.00
C GLU A 149 8.78 -8.65 11.54
N CYS A 150 7.75 -8.48 10.69
CA CYS A 150 7.91 -8.01 9.31
C CYS A 150 7.45 -6.56 9.09
N GLY A 151 7.46 -5.75 10.15
CA GLY A 151 6.92 -4.38 10.13
C GLY A 151 5.40 -4.28 10.06
N LEU A 152 4.90 -3.05 10.04
CA LEU A 152 3.48 -2.74 9.89
C LEU A 152 3.01 -3.01 8.45
N HIS A 153 1.71 -3.16 8.26
CA HIS A 153 1.12 -3.36 6.93
C HIS A 153 1.53 -2.25 5.94
N GLY A 154 1.29 -0.99 6.30
CA GLY A 154 1.62 0.14 5.45
C GLY A 154 3.11 0.33 5.17
N GLU A 155 3.99 -0.12 6.07
CA GLU A 155 5.44 -0.11 5.84
C GLU A 155 5.84 -1.08 4.73
N ARG A 156 5.31 -2.31 4.78
CA ARG A 156 5.54 -3.34 3.75
C ARG A 156 4.95 -2.95 2.41
N VAL A 157 3.73 -2.40 2.44
CA VAL A 157 3.03 -1.89 1.26
C VAL A 157 3.80 -0.72 0.64
N GLY A 158 4.30 0.22 1.43
CA GLY A 158 5.12 1.34 0.95
C GLY A 158 6.40 0.86 0.25
N ILE A 159 7.14 -0.08 0.86
CA ILE A 159 8.33 -0.70 0.23
C ILE A 159 7.96 -1.41 -1.08
N GLY A 160 6.85 -2.16 -1.09
CA GLY A 160 6.33 -2.79 -2.30
C GLY A 160 6.03 -1.76 -3.40
N THR A 161 5.46 -0.61 -3.02
CA THR A 161 5.07 0.46 -3.94
C THR A 161 6.26 1.04 -4.68
N ILE A 162 7.42 1.22 -4.03
CA ILE A 162 8.66 1.68 -4.68
C ILE A 162 9.02 0.74 -5.84
N MET A 163 8.99 -0.58 -5.60
CA MET A 163 9.33 -1.59 -6.61
C MET A 163 8.28 -1.69 -7.72
N MET A 164 7.00 -1.64 -7.39
CA MET A 164 5.92 -1.70 -8.38
C MET A 164 5.85 -0.43 -9.22
N ALA A 165 6.13 0.74 -8.64
CA ALA A 165 6.26 1.99 -9.37
C ALA A 165 7.35 1.89 -10.44
N ARG A 166 8.50 1.29 -10.09
CA ARG A 166 9.58 1.05 -11.06
C ARG A 166 9.15 0.13 -12.20
N LEU A 167 8.44 -0.96 -11.90
CA LEU A 167 7.93 -1.89 -12.93
C LEU A 167 6.90 -1.26 -13.86
N HIS A 168 6.06 -0.37 -13.33
CA HIS A 168 5.11 0.43 -14.10
C HIS A 168 5.75 1.59 -14.87
N GLY A 169 7.05 1.85 -14.69
CA GLY A 169 7.73 2.99 -15.30
C GLY A 169 7.34 4.35 -14.70
N LEU A 170 6.78 4.35 -13.48
CA LEU A 170 6.48 5.57 -12.72
C LEU A 170 7.74 6.14 -12.05
N ASP A 171 7.60 7.35 -11.50
CA ASP A 171 8.62 8.00 -10.68
C ASP A 171 8.71 7.36 -9.28
N TRP A 172 9.40 6.22 -9.23
CA TRP A 172 9.67 5.47 -8.00
C TRP A 172 10.60 6.22 -7.04
N GLU A 173 11.39 7.19 -7.53
CA GLU A 173 12.25 8.00 -6.67
C GLU A 173 11.44 9.01 -5.87
N ASN A 174 10.44 9.64 -6.51
CA ASN A 174 9.48 10.48 -5.81
C ASN A 174 8.72 9.69 -4.73
N VAL A 175 8.24 8.48 -5.06
CA VAL A 175 7.63 7.58 -4.06
C VAL A 175 8.55 7.35 -2.86
N ARG A 176 9.83 7.03 -3.10
CA ARG A 176 10.80 6.81 -2.04
C ARG A 176 11.01 8.07 -1.18
N ASN A 177 11.18 9.23 -1.83
CA ASN A 177 11.43 10.49 -1.15
C ASN A 177 10.20 10.91 -0.30
N THR A 178 8.99 10.76 -0.83
CA THR A 178 7.74 10.98 -0.10
C THR A 178 7.65 10.10 1.15
N LEU A 179 8.00 8.81 1.04
CA LEU A 179 7.99 7.91 2.19
C LEU A 179 9.01 8.35 3.26
N GLU A 180 10.22 8.74 2.85
CA GLU A 180 11.26 9.26 3.76
C GLU A 180 10.82 10.55 4.45
N ASP A 181 10.14 11.45 3.73
CA ASP A 181 9.59 12.68 4.31
C ASP A 181 8.54 12.43 5.37
N MET A 182 7.67 11.44 5.14
CA MET A 182 6.62 11.04 6.07
C MET A 182 7.11 10.10 7.18
N GLY A 183 8.42 9.83 7.24
CA GLY A 183 9.04 8.96 8.25
C GLY A 183 8.75 7.46 8.06
N ALA A 184 8.28 7.06 6.88
CA ALA A 184 8.05 5.67 6.53
C ALA A 184 9.36 4.99 6.08
N PRO A 185 9.53 3.69 6.34
CA PRO A 185 10.72 2.95 5.90
C PRO A 185 10.72 2.76 4.38
N THR A 186 11.90 2.88 3.78
CA THR A 186 12.13 2.66 2.35
C THR A 186 13.02 1.47 2.06
N LYS A 187 13.63 0.89 3.10
CA LYS A 187 14.54 -0.25 3.02
C LYS A 187 14.05 -1.41 3.87
N ALA A 188 14.25 -2.63 3.38
CA ALA A 188 13.87 -3.86 4.06
C ALA A 188 14.44 -3.95 5.48
N LYS A 189 15.72 -3.59 5.65
CA LYS A 189 16.40 -3.63 6.95
C LYS A 189 15.78 -2.73 8.02
N GLN A 190 15.07 -1.66 7.64
CA GLN A 190 14.43 -0.75 8.61
C GLN A 190 13.24 -1.40 9.32
N ILE A 191 12.69 -2.47 8.73
CA ILE A 191 11.58 -3.25 9.29
C ILE A 191 11.99 -4.68 9.64
N GLY A 192 13.28 -4.92 9.86
CA GLY A 192 13.80 -6.22 10.31
C GLY A 192 13.88 -7.29 9.23
N LEU A 193 13.73 -6.93 7.95
CA LEU A 193 13.72 -7.89 6.85
C LEU A 193 15.08 -8.03 6.18
N THR A 194 15.40 -9.27 5.79
CA THR A 194 16.59 -9.59 5.00
C THR A 194 16.32 -9.42 3.50
N GLU A 195 17.39 -9.31 2.72
CA GLU A 195 17.27 -9.28 1.25
C GLU A 195 16.56 -10.52 0.69
N ASP A 196 16.83 -11.69 1.28
CA ASP A 196 16.20 -12.94 0.86
C ASP A 196 14.70 -12.94 1.13
N ASN A 197 14.24 -12.31 2.23
CA ASN A 197 12.80 -12.13 2.46
C ASN A 197 12.15 -11.34 1.32
N VAL A 198 12.76 -10.23 0.89
CA VAL A 198 12.25 -9.39 -0.21
C VAL A 198 12.24 -10.16 -1.53
N VAL A 199 13.34 -10.84 -1.86
CA VAL A 199 13.48 -11.61 -3.10
C VAL A 199 12.45 -12.74 -3.15
N GLN A 200 12.29 -13.51 -2.08
CA GLN A 200 11.31 -14.58 -2.01
C GLN A 200 9.87 -14.05 -2.08
N ALA A 201 9.58 -12.92 -1.43
CA ALA A 201 8.25 -12.31 -1.47
C ALA A 201 7.87 -11.84 -2.88
N LEU A 202 8.78 -11.20 -3.62
CA LEU A 202 8.55 -10.81 -5.02
C LEU A 202 8.24 -12.01 -5.92
N VAL A 203 9.00 -13.11 -5.76
CA VAL A 203 8.80 -14.34 -6.54
C VAL A 203 7.46 -15.00 -6.19
N ARG A 204 7.02 -14.96 -4.93
CA ARG A 204 5.74 -15.55 -4.49
C ARG A 204 4.53 -14.66 -4.81
N ALA A 205 4.69 -13.34 -4.80
CA ALA A 205 3.59 -12.39 -4.99
C ALA A 205 2.83 -12.61 -6.30
N GLN A 206 3.53 -13.00 -7.38
CA GLN A 206 2.93 -13.23 -8.70
C GLN A 206 1.88 -14.36 -8.74
N SER A 207 1.90 -15.28 -7.76
CA SER A 207 0.96 -16.43 -7.70
C SER A 207 0.02 -16.37 -6.51
N LEU A 208 0.09 -15.34 -5.67
CA LEU A 208 -0.69 -15.25 -4.44
C LEU A 208 -2.20 -15.07 -4.69
N ARG A 209 -2.54 -14.39 -5.79
CA ARG A 209 -3.92 -14.15 -6.21
C ARG A 209 -4.05 -14.26 -7.73
N PRO A 210 -4.15 -15.48 -8.28
CA PRO A 210 -4.14 -15.71 -9.73
C PRO A 210 -5.31 -15.04 -10.48
N ASP A 211 -6.43 -14.77 -9.79
CA ASP A 211 -7.59 -14.04 -10.32
C ASP A 211 -7.34 -12.53 -10.49
N ARG A 212 -6.27 -11.99 -9.90
CA ARG A 212 -5.98 -10.55 -9.92
C ARG A 212 -4.83 -10.23 -10.88
N TYR A 213 -5.18 -9.72 -12.06
CA TYR A 213 -4.20 -9.26 -13.05
C TYR A 213 -3.50 -7.97 -12.58
N THR A 214 -2.18 -7.94 -12.60
CA THR A 214 -1.32 -6.83 -12.16
C THR A 214 -0.05 -6.75 -13.02
N ILE A 215 0.83 -5.78 -12.76
CA ILE A 215 2.14 -5.68 -13.41
C ILE A 215 3.03 -6.90 -13.18
N LEU A 216 2.87 -7.60 -12.05
CA LEU A 216 3.58 -8.87 -11.81
C LEU A 216 3.10 -9.98 -12.75
N SER A 217 1.92 -9.86 -13.37
CA SER A 217 1.47 -10.77 -14.41
C SER A 217 2.19 -10.56 -15.76
N LYS A 218 2.85 -9.40 -15.95
CA LYS A 218 3.64 -9.07 -17.16
C LYS A 218 5.09 -9.54 -17.05
N VAL A 219 5.56 -9.79 -15.83
CA VAL A 219 6.96 -10.12 -15.56
C VAL A 219 7.03 -11.52 -14.97
N LYS A 220 7.72 -12.43 -15.65
CA LYS A 220 8.12 -13.70 -15.04
C LYS A 220 9.20 -13.42 -14.00
N MET A 221 8.80 -13.26 -12.74
CA MET A 221 9.66 -12.87 -11.63
C MET A 221 10.39 -14.10 -11.08
N ASP A 222 11.69 -14.17 -11.34
CA ASP A 222 12.60 -15.15 -10.74
C ASP A 222 13.50 -14.48 -9.69
N LYS A 223 14.30 -15.27 -8.95
CA LYS A 223 15.16 -14.74 -7.88
C LYS A 223 16.18 -13.71 -8.38
N LYS A 224 16.65 -13.83 -9.63
CA LYS A 224 17.64 -12.92 -10.21
C LYS A 224 16.99 -11.56 -10.48
N LYS A 225 15.88 -11.55 -11.21
CA LYS A 225 15.13 -10.32 -11.53
C LYS A 225 14.58 -9.64 -10.28
N ALA A 226 14.11 -10.41 -9.30
CA ALA A 226 13.64 -9.87 -8.03
C ALA A 226 14.77 -9.14 -7.28
N ARG A 227 15.97 -9.72 -7.23
CA ARG A 227 17.14 -9.08 -6.63
C ARG A 227 17.56 -7.83 -7.41
N GLU A 228 17.59 -7.90 -8.73
CA GLU A 228 17.92 -6.75 -9.59
C GLU A 228 16.94 -5.59 -9.39
N LEU A 229 15.63 -5.87 -9.33
CA LEU A 229 14.59 -4.86 -9.07
C LEU A 229 14.74 -4.22 -7.69
N ALA A 230 14.90 -5.03 -6.65
CA ALA A 230 15.02 -4.54 -5.28
C ALA A 230 16.30 -3.71 -5.08
N ALA A 231 17.43 -4.12 -5.69
CA ALA A 231 18.68 -3.37 -5.64
C ALA A 231 18.60 -2.07 -6.46
N ALA A 232 18.03 -2.12 -7.66
CA ALA A 232 17.88 -0.93 -8.52
C ALA A 232 16.99 0.15 -7.87
N THR A 233 16.04 -0.25 -7.02
CA THR A 233 15.16 0.64 -6.27
C THR A 233 15.69 1.01 -4.87
N LYS A 234 16.88 0.53 -4.51
CA LYS A 234 17.53 0.75 -3.20
C LYS A 234 16.72 0.25 -2.00
N VAL A 235 15.82 -0.72 -2.22
CA VAL A 235 15.02 -1.38 -1.16
C VAL A 235 15.87 -2.36 -0.36
N ILE A 236 16.81 -3.04 -1.03
CA ILE A 236 17.86 -3.88 -0.42
C ILE A 236 19.22 -3.22 -0.62
#